data_AF-A0A085FLC8-F1
#
_entry.id   AF-A0A085FLC8-F1
#
_cell.length_a   1.000
_cell.length_b   1.000
_cell.length_c   1.000
_cell.angle_alpha   90.00
_cell.angle_beta   90.00
_cell.angle_gamma   90.00
#
_symmetry.space_group_name_H-M   'P 1'
#
loop_
_entity.id
_entity.type
_entity.pdbx_description
1 polymer ?
#
loop_
_entity_poly.entity_id
_entity_poly.type
_entity_poly.pdbx_seq_one_letter_code
_entity_poly.pdbx_strand_id
1 'polypeptide(L)'
;MIRLSVFAATLALFASPVFAQENTGPLGDKVGQFVGSGEGELSAEITHLQDDIYAISISTTVPMENDIPGCGGGIDGEMIMTETGGNFFVENEDYVQNSSSPLTNERYCEIGVNFDEDGFLNIEERSGCIAYHGASCGFSGQLISVNAIN
;
A
#
# COMPACT_ATOMS: atom_id res chain seq x y z
N MET A 1 18.72 65.07 -30.09
CA MET A 1 18.15 64.72 -28.78
C MET A 1 17.49 63.35 -28.91
N ILE A 2 18.00 62.37 -28.15
CA ILE A 2 17.34 61.19 -27.53
C ILE A 2 16.29 60.46 -28.41
N ARG A 3 16.55 59.34 -29.12
CA ARG A 3 16.93 57.94 -28.74
C ARG A 3 15.89 57.14 -27.93
N LEU A 4 15.54 55.96 -28.50
CA LEU A 4 15.11 54.68 -27.85
C LEU A 4 13.68 54.63 -27.24
N SER A 5 12.92 53.54 -27.24
CA SER A 5 13.08 52.17 -27.75
C SER A 5 11.73 51.42 -27.64
N VAL A 6 11.51 50.47 -28.55
CA VAL A 6 10.51 49.40 -28.44
C VAL A 6 10.88 48.51 -27.23
N PHE A 7 9.97 48.35 -26.27
CA PHE A 7 10.06 47.32 -25.24
C PHE A 7 9.31 46.07 -25.72
N ALA A 8 10.05 45.08 -26.19
CA ALA A 8 9.57 43.71 -26.32
C ALA A 8 9.75 43.01 -24.97
N ALA A 9 8.63 42.64 -24.33
CA ALA A 9 8.64 41.85 -23.11
C ALA A 9 8.93 40.38 -23.45
N THR A 10 10.14 39.91 -23.15
CA THR A 10 10.51 38.51 -23.21
C THR A 10 9.91 37.77 -22.02
N LEU A 11 8.88 36.97 -22.28
CA LEU A 11 8.32 36.01 -21.31
C LEU A 11 9.28 34.82 -21.21
N ALA A 12 10.18 34.84 -20.22
CA ALA A 12 11.01 33.69 -19.91
C ALA A 12 10.14 32.63 -19.21
N LEU A 13 9.73 31.60 -19.97
CA LEU A 13 9.14 30.37 -19.43
C LEU A 13 10.23 29.62 -18.67
N PHE A 14 10.21 29.70 -17.34
CA PHE A 14 10.99 28.81 -16.49
C PHE A 14 10.37 27.40 -16.57
N ALA A 15 10.81 26.60 -17.53
CA ALA A 15 10.63 25.17 -17.50
C ALA A 15 11.65 24.60 -16.51
N SER A 16 11.29 24.59 -15.23
CA SER A 16 12.02 23.81 -14.22
C SER A 16 11.88 22.32 -14.57
N PRO A 17 12.97 21.52 -14.58
CA PRO A 17 12.84 20.08 -14.64
C PRO A 17 12.07 19.62 -13.40
N VAL A 18 10.96 18.90 -13.62
CA VAL A 18 10.32 18.13 -12.56
C VAL A 18 11.26 16.95 -12.32
N PHE A 19 12.07 17.03 -11.27
CA PHE A 19 12.72 15.84 -10.74
C PHE A 19 11.60 14.93 -10.23
N ALA A 20 11.45 13.75 -10.84
CA ALA A 20 10.64 12.68 -10.29
C ALA A 20 11.00 12.56 -8.81
N GLN A 21 10.00 12.52 -7.92
CA GLN A 21 10.21 12.33 -6.49
C GLN A 21 11.07 11.08 -6.31
N GLU A 22 12.36 11.29 -6.05
CA GLU A 22 13.28 10.28 -5.57
C GLU A 22 12.63 9.66 -4.33
N ASN A 23 12.72 8.36 -4.16
CA ASN A 23 12.12 7.64 -3.05
C ASN A 23 12.71 8.14 -1.72
N THR A 24 12.18 9.25 -1.18
CA THR A 24 12.85 10.09 -0.17
C THR A 24 12.70 9.57 1.27
N GLY A 25 12.05 8.42 1.47
CA GLY A 25 11.96 7.78 2.78
C GLY A 25 13.16 6.88 3.07
N PRO A 26 13.44 6.56 4.35
CA PRO A 26 14.54 5.68 4.75
C PRO A 26 14.51 4.28 4.09
N LEU A 27 13.37 3.89 3.53
CA LEU A 27 13.17 2.60 2.88
C LEU A 27 13.29 2.61 1.35
N GLY A 28 13.58 3.76 0.73
CA GLY A 28 13.90 3.82 -0.71
C GLY A 28 12.87 3.13 -1.61
N ASP A 29 13.34 2.15 -2.39
CA ASP A 29 12.56 1.32 -3.35
C ASP A 29 11.44 0.47 -2.75
N LYS A 30 11.35 0.39 -1.42
CA LYS A 30 10.24 -0.26 -0.70
C LYS A 30 8.99 0.62 -0.55
N VAL A 31 8.94 1.75 -1.25
CA VAL A 31 7.81 2.68 -1.35
C VAL A 31 7.27 2.66 -2.77
N GLY A 32 5.95 2.74 -2.92
CA GLY A 32 5.26 2.74 -4.21
C GLY A 32 4.27 1.58 -4.34
N GLN A 33 3.99 1.22 -5.60
CA GLN A 33 2.98 0.22 -5.94
C GLN A 33 3.58 -1.17 -6.09
N PHE A 34 2.86 -2.14 -5.54
CA PHE A 34 3.18 -3.56 -5.56
C PHE A 34 1.99 -4.35 -6.09
N VAL A 35 2.26 -5.38 -6.88
CA VAL A 35 1.25 -6.28 -7.44
C VAL A 35 1.68 -7.72 -7.28
N GLY A 36 0.74 -8.62 -7.09
CA GLY A 36 1.06 -10.03 -6.87
C GLY A 36 -0.15 -10.91 -6.72
N SER A 37 0.05 -12.05 -6.08
CA SER A 37 -1.01 -13.03 -5.87
C SER A 37 -0.85 -13.77 -4.54
N GLY A 38 -1.94 -14.41 -4.13
CA GLY A 38 -2.05 -15.18 -2.91
C GLY A 38 -3.45 -15.78 -2.82
N GLU A 39 -4.23 -15.34 -1.84
CA GLU A 39 -5.66 -15.69 -1.76
C GLU A 39 -6.53 -15.07 -2.86
N GLY A 40 -5.99 -14.10 -3.60
CA GLY A 40 -6.56 -13.51 -4.80
C GLY A 40 -5.49 -12.80 -5.63
N GLU A 41 -5.92 -11.95 -6.57
CA GLU A 41 -5.05 -10.94 -7.16
C GLU A 41 -4.86 -9.82 -6.12
N LEU A 42 -3.60 -9.53 -5.79
CA LEU A 42 -3.25 -8.58 -4.74
C LEU A 42 -2.61 -7.33 -5.33
N SER A 43 -2.98 -6.18 -4.79
CA SER A 43 -2.21 -4.94 -4.96
C SER A 43 -2.03 -4.24 -3.63
N ALA A 44 -0.86 -3.63 -3.45
CA ALA A 44 -0.56 -2.81 -2.30
C ALA A 44 0.12 -1.52 -2.72
N GLU A 45 -0.11 -0.45 -1.98
CA GLU A 45 0.59 0.82 -2.11
C GLU A 45 1.15 1.24 -0.77
N ILE A 46 2.47 1.45 -0.71
CA ILE A 46 3.17 1.93 0.48
C ILE A 46 3.61 3.37 0.22
N THR A 47 3.23 4.29 1.11
CA THR A 47 3.60 5.71 1.04
C THR A 47 4.33 6.13 2.32
N HIS A 48 5.50 6.75 2.19
CA HIS A 48 6.19 7.32 3.35
C HIS A 48 5.47 8.57 3.86
N LEU A 49 5.22 8.63 5.18
CA LEU A 49 4.60 9.79 5.82
C LEU A 49 5.64 10.65 6.52
N GLN A 50 6.29 10.11 7.54
CA GLN A 50 7.30 10.79 8.37
C GLN A 50 8.11 9.76 9.16
N ASP A 51 9.41 10.00 9.34
CA ASP A 51 10.30 9.14 10.13
C ASP A 51 10.18 7.66 9.71
N ASP A 52 9.80 6.77 10.63
CA ASP A 52 9.55 5.34 10.41
C ASP A 52 8.06 5.01 10.15
N ILE A 53 7.21 6.03 9.93
CA ILE A 53 5.77 5.90 9.72
C ILE A 53 5.43 5.93 8.23
N TYR A 54 4.64 4.95 7.81
CA TYR A 54 4.21 4.72 6.45
C TYR A 54 2.69 4.48 6.40
N ALA A 55 2.03 4.98 5.36
CA ALA A 55 0.69 4.55 5.00
C ALA A 55 0.76 3.31 4.11
N ILE A 56 -0.17 2.39 4.30
CA ILE A 56 -0.38 1.22 3.44
C ILE A 56 -1.84 1.11 3.05
N SER A 57 -2.06 0.81 1.77
CA SER A 57 -3.34 0.38 1.21
C SER A 57 -3.13 -1.01 0.62
N ILE A 58 -3.96 -1.99 0.96
CA ILE A 58 -3.92 -3.35 0.39
C ILE A 58 -5.30 -3.68 -0.16
N SER A 59 -5.37 -4.25 -1.35
CA SER A 59 -6.61 -4.77 -1.92
C SER A 59 -6.42 -6.17 -2.49
N THR A 60 -7.49 -6.94 -2.42
CA THR A 60 -7.59 -8.31 -2.95
C THR A 60 -8.79 -8.41 -3.88
N THR A 61 -8.68 -9.19 -4.96
CA THR A 61 -9.79 -9.47 -5.86
C THR A 61 -9.69 -10.87 -6.44
N VAL A 62 -10.79 -11.62 -6.39
CA VAL A 62 -11.01 -12.82 -7.19
C VAL A 62 -12.20 -12.54 -8.10
N PRO A 63 -12.02 -12.55 -9.43
CA PRO A 63 -13.11 -12.25 -10.36
C PRO A 63 -14.18 -13.35 -10.33
N MET A 64 -15.40 -12.98 -10.72
CA MET A 64 -16.48 -13.94 -10.93
C MET A 64 -16.22 -14.76 -12.20
N GLU A 65 -16.28 -16.09 -12.09
CA GLU A 65 -16.10 -17.00 -13.23
C GLU A 65 -17.26 -18.01 -13.30
N ASN A 66 -17.85 -18.20 -14.48
CA ASN A 66 -18.90 -19.20 -14.71
C ASN A 66 -20.08 -19.13 -13.71
N ASP A 67 -20.57 -17.91 -13.42
CA ASP A 67 -21.62 -17.63 -12.43
C ASP A 67 -21.27 -18.02 -10.97
N ILE A 68 -20.01 -18.31 -10.68
CA ILE A 68 -19.50 -18.49 -9.32
C ILE A 68 -19.08 -17.12 -8.77
N PRO A 69 -19.71 -16.63 -7.69
CA PRO A 69 -19.37 -15.33 -7.10
C PRO A 69 -17.89 -15.23 -6.78
N GLY A 70 -17.28 -14.11 -7.19
CA GLY A 70 -15.93 -13.73 -6.77
C GLY A 70 -15.91 -13.09 -5.38
N CYS A 71 -14.78 -12.49 -5.04
CA CYS A 71 -14.60 -11.72 -3.81
C CYS A 71 -13.73 -10.50 -4.08
N GLY A 72 -13.85 -9.49 -3.24
CA GLY A 72 -12.91 -8.38 -3.27
C GLY A 72 -13.13 -7.44 -2.11
N GLY A 73 -12.05 -6.76 -1.72
CA GLY A 73 -12.09 -5.73 -0.70
C GLY A 73 -10.71 -5.14 -0.49
N GLY A 74 -10.62 -4.23 0.48
CA GLY A 74 -9.41 -3.49 0.75
C GLY A 74 -9.35 -2.98 2.18
N ILE A 75 -8.13 -2.68 2.61
CA ILE A 75 -7.78 -2.20 3.93
C ILE A 75 -6.75 -1.09 3.81
N ASP A 76 -6.89 -0.08 4.65
CA ASP A 76 -6.02 1.08 4.69
C ASP A 76 -5.58 1.37 6.12
N GLY A 77 -4.34 1.83 6.29
CA GLY A 77 -3.95 2.53 7.50
C GLY A 77 -2.46 2.77 7.60
N GLU A 78 -1.99 2.93 8.84
CA GLU A 78 -0.62 3.35 9.13
C GLU A 78 0.17 2.21 9.76
N MET A 79 1.43 2.09 9.37
CA MET A 79 2.37 1.12 9.90
C MET A 79 3.70 1.79 10.23
N ILE A 80 4.33 1.29 11.29
CA ILE A 80 5.72 1.58 11.59
C ILE A 80 6.55 0.53 10.88
N MET A 81 7.49 0.96 10.02
CA MET A 81 8.34 0.07 9.26
C MET A 81 9.81 0.20 9.64
N THR A 82 10.46 -0.95 9.71
CA THR A 82 11.92 -1.09 9.70
C THR A 82 12.39 -1.55 8.31
N GLU A 83 13.70 -1.70 8.10
CA GLU A 83 14.27 -2.17 6.83
C GLU A 83 13.73 -3.52 6.35
N THR A 84 13.35 -4.41 7.28
CA THR A 84 12.83 -5.74 6.97
C THR A 84 11.31 -5.79 6.87
N GLY A 85 10.60 -4.77 7.33
CA GLY A 85 9.15 -4.77 7.40
C GLY A 85 8.58 -4.15 8.67
N GLY A 86 7.28 -4.33 8.84
CA GLY A 86 6.49 -3.82 9.96
C GLY A 86 5.20 -4.60 10.15
N ASN A 87 4.38 -4.10 11.05
CA ASN A 87 3.03 -4.60 11.27
C ASN A 87 2.04 -3.48 11.03
N PHE A 88 0.91 -3.86 10.45
CA PHE A 88 -0.24 -3.01 10.24
C PHE A 88 -1.45 -3.60 10.99
N PHE A 89 -2.27 -2.75 11.61
CA PHE A 89 -3.42 -3.17 12.41
C PHE A 89 -4.70 -2.52 11.88
N VAL A 90 -5.71 -3.34 11.60
CA VAL A 90 -7.06 -2.92 11.17
C VAL A 90 -8.06 -3.23 12.26
N GLU A 91 -9.03 -2.36 12.51
CA GLU A 91 -10.10 -2.64 13.50
C GLU A 91 -10.98 -3.81 13.05
N ASN A 92 -11.15 -4.80 13.94
CA ASN A 92 -12.03 -5.94 13.68
C ASN A 92 -13.50 -5.55 13.73
N GLU A 93 -14.14 -5.53 12.55
CA GLU A 93 -15.54 -5.17 12.38
C GLU A 93 -16.49 -6.13 13.14
N ASP A 94 -16.10 -7.40 13.29
CA ASP A 94 -16.87 -8.40 14.05
C ASP A 94 -16.38 -8.56 15.49
N TYR A 95 -15.64 -7.58 16.03
CA TYR A 95 -15.18 -7.64 17.41
C TYR A 95 -16.34 -7.74 18.40
N VAL A 96 -16.35 -8.84 19.15
CA VAL A 96 -17.28 -9.10 20.25
C VAL A 96 -16.45 -9.36 21.50
N GLN A 97 -16.51 -8.41 22.43
CA GLN A 97 -15.82 -8.52 23.70
C GLN A 97 -16.22 -9.80 24.44
N ASN A 98 -15.21 -10.60 24.84
CA ASN A 98 -15.37 -11.88 25.53
C ASN A 98 -16.04 -12.98 24.68
N SER A 99 -15.96 -12.89 23.35
CA SER A 99 -16.34 -14.01 22.49
C SER A 99 -15.46 -15.23 22.77
N SER A 100 -16.04 -16.42 22.66
CA SER A 100 -15.29 -17.68 22.73
C SER A 100 -14.53 -18.00 21.44
N SER A 101 -14.85 -17.30 20.35
CA SER A 101 -14.14 -17.43 19.07
C SER A 101 -12.94 -16.48 19.05
N PRO A 102 -11.69 -17.00 18.89
CA PRO A 102 -10.50 -16.17 18.75
C PRO A 102 -10.64 -15.14 17.62
N LEU A 103 -11.32 -15.49 16.52
CA LEU A 103 -11.49 -14.62 15.36
C LEU A 103 -12.28 -13.33 15.66
N THR A 104 -13.19 -13.38 16.63
CA THR A 104 -14.06 -12.24 16.99
C THR A 104 -13.69 -11.65 18.35
N ASN A 105 -12.79 -12.29 19.10
CA ASN A 105 -12.36 -11.79 20.41
C ASN A 105 -11.09 -10.93 20.31
N GLU A 106 -10.42 -10.92 19.15
CA GLU A 106 -9.33 -9.99 18.85
C GLU A 106 -9.88 -8.66 18.35
N ARG A 107 -9.41 -7.55 18.94
CA ARG A 107 -9.88 -6.21 18.58
C ARG A 107 -9.36 -5.72 17.23
N TYR A 108 -8.23 -6.26 16.78
CA TYR A 108 -7.59 -5.86 15.55
C TYR A 108 -7.21 -7.08 14.72
N CYS A 109 -7.30 -6.97 13.40
CA CYS A 109 -6.56 -7.83 12.49
C CYS A 109 -5.12 -7.33 12.42
N GLU A 110 -4.18 -8.20 12.78
CA GLU A 110 -2.76 -7.96 12.61
C GLU A 110 -2.30 -8.50 11.25
N ILE A 111 -1.68 -7.63 10.48
CA ILE A 111 -1.10 -7.95 9.19
C ILE A 111 0.40 -7.71 9.25
N GLY A 112 1.16 -8.77 9.05
CA GLY A 112 2.59 -8.73 8.84
C GLY A 112 2.90 -8.25 7.44
N VAL A 113 3.82 -7.29 7.33
CA VAL A 113 4.30 -6.75 6.06
C VAL A 113 5.82 -6.84 6.08
N ASN A 114 6.42 -7.70 5.24
CA ASN A 114 7.87 -7.89 5.23
C ASN A 114 8.44 -8.01 3.82
N PHE A 115 9.66 -7.52 3.66
CA PHE A 115 10.42 -7.71 2.44
C PHE A 115 11.35 -8.91 2.60
N ASP A 116 11.38 -9.81 1.62
CA ASP A 116 12.39 -10.88 1.60
C ASP A 116 13.72 -10.41 1.00
N GLU A 117 14.69 -11.33 0.96
CA GLU A 117 16.04 -11.07 0.47
C GLU A 117 16.07 -10.72 -1.03
N ASP A 118 15.06 -11.14 -1.78
CA ASP A 118 14.90 -10.88 -3.21
C ASP A 118 14.11 -9.59 -3.48
N GLY A 119 13.62 -8.93 -2.43
CA GLY A 119 12.88 -7.67 -2.50
C GLY A 119 11.38 -7.82 -2.75
N PHE A 120 10.82 -9.03 -2.67
CA PHE A 120 9.37 -9.20 -2.72
C PHE A 120 8.73 -8.76 -1.41
N LEU A 121 7.58 -8.12 -1.54
CA LEU A 121 6.70 -7.77 -0.43
C LEU A 121 5.83 -8.96 -0.07
N ASN A 122 5.98 -9.49 1.12
CA ASN A 122 5.16 -10.55 1.68
C ASN A 122 4.16 -9.94 2.66
N ILE A 123 2.89 -10.31 2.50
CA ILE A 123 1.77 -9.91 3.35
C ILE A 123 1.22 -11.17 4.01
N GLU A 124 1.02 -11.13 5.33
CA GLU A 124 0.53 -12.25 6.12
C GLU A 124 -0.52 -11.78 7.14
N GLU A 125 -1.71 -12.37 7.08
CA GLU A 125 -2.75 -12.21 8.10
C GLU A 125 -2.43 -13.13 9.29
N ARG A 126 -2.14 -12.55 10.45
CA ARG A 126 -1.62 -13.32 11.60
C ARG A 126 -2.67 -13.62 12.66
N SER A 127 -3.47 -12.64 13.02
CA SER A 127 -4.47 -12.77 14.08
C SER A 127 -5.62 -11.80 13.88
N GLY A 128 -6.82 -12.17 14.34
CA GLY A 128 -8.00 -11.30 14.29
C GLY A 128 -8.50 -10.95 12.88
N CYS A 129 -7.93 -11.56 11.84
CA CYS A 129 -8.32 -11.39 10.45
C CYS A 129 -9.48 -12.35 10.11
N ILE A 130 -10.60 -11.76 9.69
CA ILE A 130 -11.85 -12.40 9.28
C ILE A 130 -12.17 -11.93 7.84
N ALA A 131 -13.39 -12.09 7.34
CA ALA A 131 -13.77 -11.47 6.07
C ALA A 131 -13.84 -9.93 6.24
N TYR A 132 -12.74 -9.21 6.05
CA TYR A 132 -12.66 -7.76 6.24
C TYR A 132 -13.17 -6.99 5.02
N HIS A 133 -13.94 -5.91 5.26
CA HIS A 133 -14.34 -4.91 4.27
C HIS A 133 -14.95 -5.46 2.97
N GLY A 134 -15.78 -6.49 3.09
CA GLY A 134 -16.45 -7.13 1.95
C GLY A 134 -15.60 -8.12 1.17
N ALA A 135 -14.32 -8.28 1.51
CA ALA A 135 -13.49 -9.34 0.97
C ALA A 135 -13.86 -10.67 1.65
N SER A 136 -14.46 -11.58 0.89
CA SER A 136 -14.54 -12.99 1.29
C SER A 136 -13.22 -13.75 1.06
N CYS A 137 -12.18 -13.05 0.62
CA CYS A 137 -10.80 -13.53 0.46
C CYS A 137 -9.87 -12.69 1.32
N GLY A 138 -8.78 -13.27 1.78
CA GLY A 138 -7.76 -12.58 2.54
C GLY A 138 -6.80 -11.78 1.68
N PHE A 139 -5.85 -11.18 2.38
CA PHE A 139 -4.81 -10.30 1.86
C PHE A 139 -3.43 -10.96 1.84
N SER A 140 -3.33 -12.18 2.38
CA SER A 140 -2.08 -12.91 2.46
C SER A 140 -1.55 -13.30 1.07
N GLY A 141 -0.27 -13.02 0.82
CA GLY A 141 0.38 -13.34 -0.46
C GLY A 141 1.73 -12.64 -0.64
N GLN A 142 2.25 -12.74 -1.86
CA GLN A 142 3.55 -12.17 -2.24
C GLN A 142 3.38 -11.23 -3.44
N LEU A 143 4.01 -10.06 -3.36
CA LEU A 143 3.91 -8.98 -4.33
C LEU A 143 5.29 -8.52 -4.76
N ILE A 144 5.39 -8.05 -5.99
CA ILE A 144 6.57 -7.44 -6.59
C ILE A 144 6.31 -5.96 -6.87
N SER A 145 7.35 -5.14 -6.72
CA SER A 145 7.26 -3.72 -7.09
C SER A 145 6.97 -3.58 -8.58
N VAL A 146 6.02 -2.72 -8.94
CA VAL A 146 5.73 -2.38 -10.34
C VAL A 146 6.96 -1.79 -11.05
N ASN A 147 7.84 -1.11 -10.30
CA ASN A 147 9.09 -0.57 -10.85
C ASN A 147 10.12 -1.65 -11.18
N ALA A 148 10.03 -2.85 -10.61
CA ALA A 148 10.92 -3.97 -10.90
C ALA A 148 10.47 -4.79 -12.13
N ILE A 149 9.24 -4.58 -12.60
CA ILE A 149 8.67 -5.27 -13.78
C ILE A 149 8.96 -4.49 -15.09
N ASN A 150 9.20 -3.18 -14.98
CA ASN A 150 9.41 -2.26 -16.11
C ASN A 150 10.90 -2.01 -16.40
#